data_AF-A0A7C4LV55-F1
#
_entry.id   AF-A0A7C4LV55-F1
#
_cell.length_a   1.000
_cell.length_b   1.000
_cell.length_c   1.000
_cell.angle_alpha   90.00
_cell.angle_beta   90.00
_cell.angle_gamma   90.00
#
_symmetry.space_group_name_H-M   'P 1'
#
loop_
_entity.id
_entity.type
_entity.pdbx_description
1 polymer ?
#
loop_
_entity_poly.entity_id
_entity_poly.type
_entity_poly.pdbx_seq_one_letter_code
_entity_poly.pdbx_strand_id
1 'polypeptide(L)' 'MEEKETRIKELEAEREELLKKIQGHPQEVVFGEDLQEPSGEEADEAEEMANNMAAIQTLKDRLAEIDIELSKLLQN' A
#
# COMPACT_ATOMS: atom_id res chain seq x y z
N MET A 1 -12.95 0.19 -29.28
CA MET A 1 -13.82 -0.42 -28.24
C MET A 1 -13.05 -1.49 -27.48
N GLU A 2 -12.29 -2.36 -28.17
CA GLU A 2 -11.40 -3.37 -27.53
C GLU A 2 -10.30 -2.79 -26.62
N GLU A 3 -9.65 -1.68 -27.00
CA GLU A 3 -8.57 -1.09 -26.18
C GLU A 3 -9.04 -0.62 -24.79
N LYS A 4 -10.27 -0.14 -24.69
CA LYS A 4 -10.88 0.31 -23.44
C LYS A 4 -11.14 -0.84 -22.49
N GLU A 5 -11.65 -1.96 -23.02
CA GLU A 5 -11.92 -3.17 -22.23
C GLU A 5 -10.62 -3.82 -21.75
N THR A 6 -9.60 -3.86 -22.59
CA THR A 6 -8.26 -4.34 -22.19
C THR A 6 -7.69 -3.47 -21.08
N ARG A 7 -7.76 -2.14 -21.21
CA ARG A 7 -7.27 -1.21 -20.20
C ARG A 7 -7.99 -1.35 -18.86
N ILE A 8 -9.32 -1.53 -18.88
CA ILE A 8 -10.10 -1.77 -17.66
C ILE A 8 -9.63 -3.05 -16.96
N LYS A 9 -9.44 -4.16 -17.68
CA LYS A 9 -8.96 -5.42 -17.10
C LYS A 9 -7.55 -5.30 -16.51
N GLU A 10 -6.65 -4.58 -17.17
CA GLU A 10 -5.31 -4.31 -16.65
C GLU A 10 -5.36 -3.54 -15.33
N LEU A 11 -6.18 -2.49 -15.27
CA LEU A 11 -6.35 -1.67 -14.06
C LEU A 11 -7.02 -2.45 -12.92
N GLU A 12 -7.99 -3.32 -13.23
CA GLU A 12 -8.62 -4.19 -12.23
C GLU A 12 -7.62 -5.20 -11.65
N ALA A 13 -6.77 -5.79 -12.48
CA ALA A 13 -5.71 -6.70 -12.04
C ALA A 13 -4.66 -5.98 -11.17
N GLU A 14 -4.21 -4.79 -11.60
CA GLU A 14 -3.27 -3.95 -10.83
C GLU A 14 -3.87 -3.56 -9.47
N ARG A 15 -5.16 -3.18 -9.46
CA ARG A 15 -5.91 -2.84 -8.24
C ARG A 15 -5.93 -4.02 -7.24
N GLU A 16 -6.23 -5.22 -7.71
CA GLU A 16 -6.27 -6.42 -6.87
C GLU A 16 -4.88 -6.76 -6.30
N GLU A 17 -3.82 -6.61 -7.11
CA GLU A 17 -2.45 -6.82 -6.67
C GLU A 17 -2.02 -5.81 -5.59
N LEU A 18 -2.36 -4.53 -5.76
CA LEU A 18 -2.06 -3.49 -4.78
C LEU A 18 -2.82 -3.71 -3.47
N LEU A 19 -4.08 -4.13 -3.54
CA LEU A 19 -4.86 -4.47 -2.33
C LEU A 19 -4.22 -5.63 -1.56
N LYS A 20 -3.74 -6.68 -2.26
CA LYS A 20 -3.00 -7.78 -1.62
C LYS A 20 -1.71 -7.31 -0.97
N LYS A 21 -0.95 -6.42 -1.62
CA LYS A 21 0.28 -5.83 -1.06
C LYS A 21 0.00 -5.00 0.19
N ILE A 22 -1.06 -4.19 0.19
CA ILE A 22 -1.47 -3.38 1.34
C ILE A 22 -1.95 -4.27 2.50
N GLN A 23 -2.72 -5.32 2.21
CA GLN A 23 -3.19 -6.27 3.24
C GLN A 23 -2.08 -7.18 3.78
N GLY A 24 -1.07 -7.46 2.96
CA GLY A 24 0.10 -8.25 3.34
C GLY A 24 1.15 -7.46 4.14
N HIS A 25 1.02 -6.14 4.22
CA HIS A 25 1.87 -5.36 5.11
C HIS A 25 1.36 -5.46 6.55
N PRO A 26 2.14 -6.02 7.48
CA PRO A 26 1.73 -6.14 8.88
C PRO A 26 1.48 -4.75 9.45
N GLN A 27 0.29 -4.54 10.03
CA GLN A 27 -0.05 -3.32 10.77
C GLN A 27 0.57 -3.25 12.17
N GLU A 28 1.24 -4.30 12.62
CA GLU A 28 1.70 -4.41 14.00
C GLU A 28 3.18 -4.09 14.11
N VAL A 29 3.47 -2.84 14.45
CA VAL A 29 4.56 -2.55 15.39
C VAL A 29 3.88 -2.24 16.72
N VAL A 30 3.84 -3.23 17.61
CA VAL A 30 3.40 -3.02 18.99
C VAL A 30 4.52 -2.30 19.72
N PHE A 31 4.47 -0.97 19.74
CA PHE A 31 5.39 -0.19 20.56
C PHE A 31 5.13 -0.47 22.04
N GLY A 32 6.14 -1.02 22.72
CA GLY A 32 6.21 -1.03 24.18
C GLY A 32 5.86 -2.33 24.91
N GLU A 33 5.83 -3.49 24.25
CA GLU A 33 5.82 -4.76 25.00
C GLU A 33 7.25 -5.15 25.45
N ASP A 34 7.53 -4.78 26.70
CA ASP A 34 8.66 -5.20 27.56
C ASP A 34 10.03 -4.55 27.28
N LEU A 35 10.12 -3.21 27.45
CA LEU A 35 11.39 -2.49 27.57
C LEU A 35 12.07 -2.78 28.92
N GLN A 36 12.68 -3.96 29.04
CA GLN A 36 13.82 -4.17 29.93
C GLN A 36 15.10 -3.91 29.10
N GLU A 37 15.72 -2.77 29.38
CA GLU A 37 17.00 -2.24 28.86
C GLU A 37 16.89 -1.21 27.71
N PRO A 38 17.52 -0.01 27.84
CA PRO A 38 17.65 0.94 26.75
C PRO A 38 18.75 0.46 25.80
N SER A 39 18.40 -0.43 24.86
CA SER A 39 19.28 -0.80 23.76
C SER A 39 19.16 0.26 22.64
N GLY A 40 20.24 0.51 21.91
CA GLY A 40 20.26 1.42 20.76
C GLY A 40 19.43 0.97 19.55
N GLU A 41 18.49 0.04 19.74
CA GLU A 41 17.65 -0.58 18.71
C GLU A 41 16.39 0.26 18.40
N GLU A 42 15.98 1.18 19.29
CA GLU A 42 14.80 2.03 19.08
C GLU A 42 14.90 2.92 17.82
N ALA A 43 16.10 3.35 17.44
CA ALA A 43 16.31 4.18 16.25
C ALA A 43 16.16 3.38 14.95
N ASP A 44 16.63 2.13 14.94
CA ASP A 44 16.53 1.21 13.80
C ASP A 44 15.06 0.80 13.58
N GLU A 45 14.33 0.54 14.67
CA GLU A 45 12.88 0.23 14.62
C GLU A 45 12.05 1.40 14.11
N ALA A 46 12.36 2.63 14.52
CA ALA A 46 11.67 3.83 14.06
C ALA A 46 11.90 4.10 12.56
N GLU A 47 13.13 3.86 12.06
CA GLU A 47 13.46 4.00 10.64
C GLU A 47 12.74 2.93 9.80
N GLU A 48 12.74 1.67 10.26
CA GLU A 48 12.02 0.57 9.60
C GLU A 48 10.51 0.87 9.53
N MET A 49 9.92 1.39 10.61
CA MET A 49 8.52 1.79 10.64
C MET A 49 8.23 2.92 9.64
N ALA A 50 9.07 3.95 9.60
CA ALA A 50 8.89 5.07 8.68
C ALA A 50 8.97 4.62 7.22
N ASN A 51 9.92 3.74 6.90
CA ASN A 51 10.07 3.15 5.57
C ASN A 51 8.86 2.32 5.17
N ASN A 52 8.36 1.47 6.07
CA ASN A 52 7.15 0.67 5.84
C ASN A 52 5.91 1.55 5.65
N MET A 53 5.77 2.61 6.45
CA MET A 53 4.65 3.55 6.32
C MET A 53 4.70 4.31 4.99
N ALA A 54 5.88 4.75 4.55
CA ALA A 54 6.07 5.41 3.26
C ALA A 54 5.75 4.47 2.08
N ALA A 55 6.14 3.20 2.17
CA ALA A 55 5.82 2.18 1.17
C ALA A 55 4.30 1.95 1.09
N ILE A 56 3.64 1.77 2.23
CA ILE A 56 2.17 1.62 2.30
C ILE A 56 1.46 2.84 1.71
N GLN A 57 1.91 4.05 2.04
CA GLN A 57 1.30 5.28 1.54
C GLN A 57 1.42 5.37 0.02
N THR A 58 2.59 5.04 -0.53
CA THR A 58 2.81 5.02 -1.99
C THR A 58 1.88 4.02 -2.68
N LEU A 59 1.67 2.82 -2.10
CA LEU A 59 0.74 1.83 -2.64
C LEU A 59 -0.72 2.32 -2.61
N LYS A 60 -1.12 3.03 -1.54
CA LYS A 60 -2.46 3.63 -1.41
C LYS A 60 -2.69 4.75 -2.42
N ASP A 61 -1.69 5.61 -2.64
CA ASP A 61 -1.77 6.69 -3.62
C ASP A 61 -1.96 6.12 -5.03
N ARG A 62 -1.19 5.09 -5.39
CA ARG A 62 -1.35 4.40 -6.68
C ARG A 62 -2.72 3.75 -6.83
N LEU A 63 -3.25 3.13 -5.76
CA LEU A 63 -4.59 2.54 -5.76
C LEU A 63 -5.67 3.61 -6.04
N ALA A 64 -5.55 4.79 -5.43
CA ALA A 64 -6.49 5.89 -5.64
C ALA A 64 -6.47 6.41 -7.08
N GLU A 65 -5.29 6.50 -7.71
CA GLU A 65 -5.17 6.86 -9.13
C GLU A 65 -5.91 5.88 -10.05
N ILE A 66 -5.74 4.58 -9.79
CA ILE A 66 -6.39 3.51 -10.55
C ILE A 66 -7.91 3.58 -10.40
N ASP A 67 -8.41 3.80 -9.18
CA ASP A 67 -9.85 3.94 -8.93
C ASP A 67 -10.45 5.14 -9.69
N ILE A 68 -9.71 6.26 -9.76
CA ILE A 68 -10.10 7.44 -10.54
C ILE A 68 -10.11 7.12 -12.04
N GLU A 69 -9.07 6.44 -12.55
CA GLU A 69 -8.98 6.06 -13.96
C GLU A 69 -10.11 5.11 -14.37
N LEU A 70 -10.35 4.06 -13.58
CA LEU A 70 -11.47 3.14 -13.76
C LEU A 70 -12.81 3.86 -13.76
N SER A 71 -13.03 4.80 -12.83
CA SER A 71 -14.26 5.59 -12.77
C SER A 71 -14.49 6.39 -14.07
N LYS A 72 -13.44 7.03 -14.60
CA LYS A 72 -13.51 7.77 -15.88
C LYS A 72 -13.78 6.86 -17.07
N LEU A 73 -13.20 5.67 -17.08
CA LEU A 73 -13.40 4.69 -18.15
C LEU A 73 -14.80 4.08 -18.11
N LEU A 74 -15.37 3.85 -16.93
CA LEU A 74 -16.70 3.24 -16.77
C LEU A 74 -17.87 4.24 -16.96
N GLN A 75 -17.64 5.55 -16.79
CA GLN A 75 -18.66 6.59 -16.99
C GLN A 75 -18.78 7.10 -18.44
N ASN A 76 -17.74 6.92 -19.26
CA ASN A 76 -17.77 7.15 -20.72
C ASN A 76 -18.13 5.88 -21.47
#